data_AF-A0A3S1VH87-F1
#
_entry.id   AF-A0A3S1VH87-F1
#
_cell.length_a   1.000
_cell.length_b   1.000
_cell.length_c   1.000
_cell.angle_alpha   90.00
_cell.angle_beta   90.00
_cell.angle_gamma   90.00
#
_symmetry.space_group_name_H-M   'P 1'
#
loop_
_entity.id
_entity.type
_entity.pdbx_description
1 polymer ?
#
loop_
_entity_poly.entity_id
_entity_poly.type
_entity_poly.pdbx_seq_one_letter_code
_entity_poly.pdbx_strand_id
1 'polypeptide(L)'
;FFAFLLSGALAGLAGISEVSGAIGQLQPVISPGYGFTAIIVAFLGRLNPLGIVAAGLVLALTYLGGEAVQSALGISDKVARVFQGMLLFFVLGCDTLIHYRIRLVGLALTKPEGVAKLEAAPKLKEAR
;
A
#
# COMPACT_ATOMS: atom_id res chain seq x y z
N PHE A 1 26.17 -6.92 -7.22
CA PHE A 1 27.02 -5.84 -6.67
C PHE A 1 26.96 -4.58 -7.54
N PHE A 2 27.32 -4.66 -8.83
CA PHE A 2 27.33 -3.50 -9.74
C PHE A 2 25.99 -2.75 -9.85
N ALA A 3 24.86 -3.47 -9.87
CA ALA A 3 23.52 -2.86 -9.90
C ALA A 3 23.20 -2.01 -8.65
N PHE A 4 23.60 -2.48 -7.46
CA PHE A 4 23.43 -1.72 -6.21
C PHE A 4 24.34 -0.49 -6.18
N LEU A 5 25.58 -0.63 -6.68
CA LEU A 5 26.52 0.49 -6.79
C LEU A 5 25.98 1.57 -7.74
N LEU A 6 25.47 1.16 -8.90
CA LEU A 6 24.92 2.07 -9.92
C LEU A 6 23.62 2.74 -9.43
N SER A 7 22.71 1.98 -8.81
CA SER A 7 21.48 2.53 -8.24
C SER A 7 21.76 3.52 -7.10
N GLY A 8 22.72 3.21 -6.22
CA GLY A 8 23.16 4.14 -5.17
C GLY A 8 23.77 5.42 -5.74
N ALA A 9 24.61 5.31 -6.78
CA ALA A 9 25.18 6.47 -7.47
C ALA A 9 24.10 7.34 -8.14
N LEU A 10 23.12 6.73 -8.81
CA LEU A 10 22.00 7.45 -9.43
C LEU A 10 21.09 8.12 -8.40
N ALA A 11 20.78 7.46 -7.29
CA ALA A 11 20.00 8.04 -6.20
C ALA A 11 20.73 9.24 -5.56
N GLY A 12 22.06 9.12 -5.38
CA GLY A 12 22.90 10.21 -4.89
C GLY A 12 22.94 11.40 -5.86
N LEU A 13 23.09 11.16 -7.16
CA LEU A 13 23.06 12.21 -8.18
C LEU A 13 21.72 12.92 -8.23
N ALA A 14 20.60 12.20 -8.15
CA ALA A 14 19.27 12.79 -8.09
C ALA A 14 19.12 13.74 -6.89
N GLY A 15 19.57 13.32 -5.71
CA GLY A 15 19.57 14.17 -4.51
C GLY A 15 20.45 15.41 -4.66
N ILE A 16 21.66 15.27 -5.20
CA ILE A 16 22.55 16.41 -5.46
C ILE A 16 21.89 17.40 -6.43
N SER A 17 21.30 16.91 -7.53
CA SER A 17 20.63 17.76 -8.51
C SER A 17 19.44 18.54 -7.92
N GLU A 18 18.68 17.94 -7.02
CA GLU A 18 17.56 18.61 -6.36
C GLU A 18 18.03 19.73 -5.43
N VAL A 19 19.07 19.47 -4.63
CA VAL A 19 19.63 20.45 -3.68
C VAL A 19 20.37 21.59 -4.41
N SER A 20 21.17 21.27 -5.43
CA SER A 20 21.95 22.27 -6.16
C SER A 20 21.13 23.09 -7.15
N GLY A 21 20.02 22.53 -7.65
CA GLY A 21 19.21 23.14 -8.71
C GLY A 21 17.92 23.79 -8.23
N ALA A 22 17.04 23.04 -7.57
CA ALA A 22 15.67 23.48 -7.28
C ALA A 22 15.57 24.37 -6.03
N ILE A 23 16.40 24.11 -5.02
CA ILE A 23 16.30 24.77 -3.71
C ILE A 23 17.18 26.04 -3.65
N GLY A 24 18.30 26.08 -4.39
CA GLY A 24 19.16 27.26 -4.57
C GLY A 24 19.83 27.82 -3.30
N GLN A 25 19.41 27.36 -2.12
CA GLN A 25 19.93 27.68 -0.80
C GLN A 25 19.96 26.41 0.06
N LEU A 26 20.92 26.32 0.99
CA LEU A 26 20.96 25.27 2.01
C LEU A 26 19.82 25.49 3.01
N GLN A 27 18.60 25.09 2.63
CA GLN A 27 17.48 25.05 3.56
C GLN A 27 17.75 23.90 4.56
N PRO A 28 17.55 24.11 5.87
CA PRO A 28 17.74 23.05 6.88
C PRO A 28 16.83 21.82 6.65
N VAL A 29 15.77 21.96 5.84
CA VAL A 29 14.88 20.88 5.42
C VAL A 29 15.02 20.68 3.92
N ILE A 30 15.79 19.65 3.53
CA ILE A 30 15.98 19.26 2.14
C ILE A 30 14.83 18.38 1.62
N SER A 31 14.15 17.66 2.51
CA SER A 31 13.00 16.82 2.15
C SER A 31 11.85 17.04 3.12
N PRO A 32 10.93 17.98 2.84
CA PRO A 32 9.72 18.19 3.64
C PRO A 32 8.69 17.04 3.53
N GLY A 33 9.11 15.82 3.18
CA GLY A 33 8.25 14.64 3.09
C GLY A 33 8.27 13.91 1.75
N TYR A 34 9.13 14.27 0.80
CA TYR A 34 9.18 13.63 -0.52
C TYR A 34 9.37 12.11 -0.46
N GLY A 35 10.11 11.60 0.53
CA GLY A 35 10.25 10.16 0.74
C GLY A 35 8.94 9.45 1.12
N PHE A 36 8.10 10.06 1.95
CA PHE A 36 6.78 9.51 2.29
C PHE A 36 5.84 9.51 1.09
N THR A 37 5.87 10.61 0.32
CA THR A 37 5.13 10.71 -0.95
C THR A 37 5.57 9.64 -1.95
N ALA A 38 6.88 9.36 -2.03
CA ALA A 38 7.44 8.37 -2.95
C ALA A 38 6.96 6.94 -2.66
N ILE A 39 6.68 6.60 -1.39
CA ILE A 39 6.10 5.31 -1.02
C ILE A 39 4.72 5.14 -1.69
N ILE A 40 3.88 6.17 -1.61
CA ILE A 40 2.53 6.16 -2.21
C ILE A 40 2.62 5.96 -3.72
N VAL A 41 3.51 6.71 -4.37
CA VAL A 41 3.74 6.63 -5.81
C VAL A 41 4.24 5.23 -6.22
N ALA A 42 5.13 4.62 -5.43
CA ALA A 42 5.65 3.29 -5.71
C ALA A 42 4.55 2.20 -5.68
N PHE A 43 3.65 2.28 -4.69
CA PHE A 43 2.50 1.36 -4.60
C PHE A 43 1.46 1.64 -5.69
N LEU A 44 1.15 2.91 -5.95
CA LEU A 44 0.21 3.30 -7.00
C LEU A 44 0.69 2.87 -8.40
N GLY A 45 2.00 2.95 -8.65
CA GLY A 45 2.65 2.49 -9.87
C GLY A 45 2.84 0.97 -9.97
N ARG A 46 2.36 0.19 -8.98
CA ARG A 46 2.50 -1.28 -8.89
C ARG A 46 3.95 -1.78 -9.07
N LEU A 47 4.93 -1.05 -8.53
CA LEU A 47 6.37 -1.36 -8.65
C LEU A 47 6.93 -1.41 -10.09
N ASN A 48 6.18 -0.95 -11.10
CA ASN A 48 6.65 -0.86 -12.48
C ASN A 48 7.24 0.54 -12.76
N PRO A 49 8.45 0.64 -13.36
CA PRO A 49 9.12 1.92 -13.56
C PRO A 49 8.29 2.90 -14.42
N LEU A 50 7.63 2.40 -15.47
CA LEU A 50 6.74 3.23 -16.31
C LEU A 50 5.49 3.71 -15.55
N GLY A 51 4.95 2.84 -14.69
CA GLY A 51 3.80 3.15 -13.84
C GLY A 51 4.14 4.17 -12.76
N ILE A 52 5.36 4.11 -12.20
CA ILE A 52 5.88 5.06 -11.21
C ILE A 52 5.96 6.48 -11.79
N VAL A 53 6.38 6.63 -13.05
CA VAL A 53 6.44 7.96 -13.70
C VAL A 53 5.03 8.55 -13.85
N ALA A 54 4.06 7.78 -14.35
CA ALA A 54 2.68 8.23 -14.50
C ALA A 54 2.02 8.52 -13.13
N ALA A 55 2.20 7.62 -12.16
CA ALA A 55 1.70 7.79 -10.80
C ALA A 55 2.33 9.02 -10.13
N GLY A 56 3.63 9.24 -10.31
CA GLY A 56 4.34 10.40 -9.79
C GLY A 56 3.80 11.71 -10.34
N LEU A 57 3.46 11.75 -11.63
CA LEU A 57 2.84 12.92 -12.27
C LEU A 57 1.46 13.24 -11.68
N VAL A 58 0.59 12.23 -11.57
CA VAL A 58 -0.75 12.39 -10.98
C VAL A 58 -0.66 12.87 -9.54
N LEU A 59 0.28 12.30 -8.78
CA LEU A 59 0.43 12.61 -7.36
C LEU A 59 1.09 13.97 -7.14
N ALA A 60 2.04 14.38 -8.00
CA ALA A 60 2.61 15.72 -8.00
C ALA A 60 1.56 16.79 -8.34
N LEU A 61 0.71 16.56 -9.34
CA LEU A 61 -0.41 17.46 -9.68
C LEU A 61 -1.38 17.61 -8.50
N THR A 62 -1.74 16.50 -7.86
CA THR A 62 -2.63 16.48 -6.69
C THR A 62 -2.00 17.22 -5.51
N TYR A 63 -0.70 17.03 -5.29
CA TYR A 63 0.05 17.65 -4.21
C TYR A 63 0.14 19.17 -4.39
N LEU A 64 0.54 19.65 -5.59
CA LEU A 64 0.59 21.08 -5.90
C LEU A 64 -0.79 21.75 -5.83
N GLY A 65 -1.83 21.06 -6.31
CA GLY A 65 -3.21 21.53 -6.18
C GLY A 65 -3.66 21.61 -4.71
N GLY A 66 -3.27 20.63 -3.89
CA GLY A 66 -3.54 20.61 -2.46
C GLY A 66 -2.79 21.71 -1.70
N GLU A 67 -1.53 21.99 -2.04
CA GLU A 67 -0.75 23.08 -1.45
C GLU A 67 -1.31 24.46 -1.84
N ALA A 68 -1.77 24.63 -3.09
CA ALA A 68 -2.44 25.86 -3.53
C ALA A 68 -3.73 26.13 -2.73
N VAL A 69 -4.50 25.09 -2.42
CA VAL A 69 -5.72 25.21 -1.59
C VAL A 69 -5.38 25.46 -0.13
N GLN A 70 -4.35 24.80 0.40
CA GLN A 70 -3.90 24.99 1.80
C GLN A 70 -3.36 26.40 2.03
N SER A 71 -2.58 26.94 1.09
CA SER A 71 -2.08 28.32 1.15
C SER A 71 -3.19 29.36 1.00
N ALA A 72 -4.18 29.13 0.13
CA ALA A 72 -5.32 30.03 -0.03
C ALA A 72 -6.25 30.07 1.18
N LEU A 73 -6.42 28.95 1.89
CA LEU A 73 -7.29 28.82 3.07
C LEU A 73 -6.55 29.01 4.40
N GLY A 74 -5.23 29.22 4.39
CA GLY A 74 -4.41 29.38 5.59
C GLY A 74 -4.34 28.12 6.47
N ILE A 75 -4.48 26.93 5.88
CA ILE A 75 -4.48 25.65 6.59
C ILE A 75 -3.04 25.19 6.85
N SER A 76 -2.77 24.64 8.04
CA SER A 76 -1.45 24.15 8.44
C SER A 76 -1.01 22.90 7.66
N ASP A 77 0.29 22.81 7.34
CA ASP A 77 0.96 21.69 6.65
C ASP A 77 0.76 20.31 7.28
N LYS A 78 0.34 20.26 8.55
CA LYS A 78 0.00 18.99 9.22
C LYS A 78 -1.15 18.27 8.50
N VAL A 79 -2.07 19.02 7.89
CA VAL A 79 -3.20 18.45 7.15
C VAL A 79 -2.74 17.73 5.89
N ALA A 80 -1.75 18.28 5.16
CA ALA A 80 -1.14 17.60 4.01
C ALA A 80 -0.59 16.22 4.36
N ARG A 81 0.11 16.09 5.50
CA ARG A 81 0.68 14.81 5.94
C ARG A 81 -0.39 13.78 6.31
N VAL A 82 -1.46 14.23 6.98
CA VAL A 82 -2.60 13.35 7.28
C VAL A 82 -3.26 12.87 5.99
N PHE A 83 -3.44 13.77 5.02
CA PHE A 83 -4.02 13.43 3.72
C PHE A 83 -3.15 12.41 2.96
N GLN A 84 -1.82 12.58 2.94
CA GLN A 84 -0.90 11.59 2.36
C GLN A 84 -1.04 10.21 3.02
N GLY A 85 -1.14 10.16 4.34
CA GLY A 85 -1.35 8.90 5.08
C GLY A 85 -2.69 8.24 4.74
N MET A 86 -3.77 9.02 4.65
CA MET A 86 -5.08 8.52 4.21
C MET A 86 -5.02 7.99 2.78
N LEU A 87 -4.35 8.71 1.88
CA LEU A 87 -4.19 8.32 0.48
C LEU A 87 -3.44 6.98 0.37
N LEU A 88 -2.34 6.82 1.10
CA LEU A 88 -1.61 5.56 1.20
C LEU A 88 -2.52 4.43 1.72
N PHE A 89 -3.27 4.68 2.78
CA PHE A 89 -4.17 3.71 3.38
C PHE A 89 -5.26 3.24 2.39
N PHE A 90 -5.88 4.18 1.67
CA PHE A 90 -6.87 3.84 0.64
C PHE A 90 -6.25 3.09 -0.53
N VAL A 91 -5.07 3.50 -1.02
CA VAL A 91 -4.38 2.81 -2.13
C VAL A 91 -4.04 1.38 -1.74
N LEU A 92 -3.39 1.19 -0.59
CA LEU A 92 -3.03 -0.14 -0.09
C LEU A 92 -4.28 -0.99 0.24
N GLY A 93 -5.31 -0.38 0.82
CA GLY A 93 -6.57 -1.04 1.14
C GLY A 93 -7.26 -1.56 -0.11
N CYS A 94 -7.39 -0.71 -1.15
CA CYS A 94 -7.94 -1.10 -2.44
C CYS A 94 -7.08 -2.18 -3.12
N ASP A 95 -5.76 -2.04 -3.15
CA ASP A 95 -4.87 -3.02 -3.77
C ASP A 95 -4.94 -4.39 -3.07
N THR A 96 -5.00 -4.39 -1.73
CA THR A 96 -5.19 -5.59 -0.90
C THR A 96 -6.56 -6.22 -1.14
N LEU A 97 -7.63 -5.44 -1.21
CA LEU A 97 -8.99 -5.96 -1.37
C LEU A 97 -9.22 -6.54 -2.78
N ILE A 98 -8.53 -6.01 -3.80
CA ILE A 98 -8.58 -6.49 -5.18
C ILE A 98 -7.78 -7.79 -5.35
N HIS A 99 -6.56 -7.89 -4.81
CA HIS A 99 -5.73 -9.09 -4.93
C HIS A 99 -6.12 -10.20 -3.94
N TYR A 100 -6.53 -9.83 -2.74
CA TYR A 100 -6.97 -10.75 -1.70
C TYR A 100 -8.48 -10.94 -1.80
N ARG A 101 -8.92 -11.78 -2.76
CA ARG A 101 -10.29 -12.33 -2.79
C ARG A 101 -10.57 -12.90 -1.41
N ILE A 102 -11.37 -12.19 -0.61
CA ILE A 102 -11.76 -12.57 0.74
C ILE A 102 -12.44 -13.93 0.65
N ARG A 103 -11.67 -15.00 0.82
CA ARG A 103 -12.21 -16.34 0.97
C ARG A 103 -12.64 -16.43 2.43
N LEU A 104 -13.88 -15.99 2.70
CA LEU A 104 -14.58 -16.38 3.91
C LEU A 104 -14.64 -17.90 3.90
N VAL A 105 -13.70 -18.54 4.59
CA VAL A 105 -13.77 -19.96 4.87
C VAL A 105 -14.91 -20.11 5.85
N GLY A 106 -16.12 -20.23 5.31
CA GLY A 106 -17.31 -20.58 6.08
C GLY A 106 -16.99 -21.84 6.86
N LEU A 107 -17.15 -21.76 8.17
CA LEU A 107 -17.04 -22.84 9.13
C LEU A 107 -17.68 -24.09 8.53
N ALA A 108 -16.84 -25.01 8.03
CA ALA A 108 -17.29 -26.29 7.55
C ALA A 108 -17.87 -27.02 8.78
N LEU A 109 -19.20 -26.99 8.90
CA LEU A 109 -19.92 -27.86 9.81
C LEU A 109 -19.59 -29.29 9.40
N THR A 110 -18.62 -29.87 10.10
CA THR A 110 -18.29 -31.29 10.01
C THR A 110 -19.55 -32.04 10.40
N LYS A 111 -20.26 -32.53 9.38
CA LYS A 111 -21.39 -33.44 9.53
C LYS A 111 -20.88 -34.67 10.27
N PRO A 112 -21.45 -35.03 11.44
CA PRO A 112 -20.98 -36.20 12.18
C PRO A 112 -21.50 -37.45 11.47
N GLU A 113 -20.67 -38.05 10.61
CA GLU A 113 -20.96 -39.34 9.95
C GLU A 113 -20.78 -40.55 10.90
N GLY A 114 -20.57 -40.30 12.20
CA GLY A 114 -20.25 -41.35 13.19
C GLY A 114 -21.44 -41.96 13.94
N VAL A 115 -22.67 -41.42 13.82
CA VAL A 115 -23.79 -41.88 14.68
C VAL A 115 -24.63 -42.99 14.01
N ALA A 116 -24.63 -43.10 12.68
CA ALA A 116 -25.47 -44.06 11.96
C ALA A 116 -24.97 -45.52 11.97
N LYS A 117 -23.76 -45.79 12.46
CA LYS A 117 -23.19 -47.15 12.51
C LYS A 117 -23.42 -47.90 13.83
N LEU A 118 -24.08 -47.28 14.81
CA LEU A 118 -24.36 -47.91 16.11
C LEU A 118 -25.73 -48.61 16.20
N GLU A 119 -26.63 -48.45 15.23
CA GLU A 119 -27.95 -49.11 15.22
C GLU A 119 -28.00 -50.46 14.49
N ALA A 120 -26.92 -50.87 13.80
CA ALA A 120 -26.90 -52.12 13.02
C ALA A 120 -26.20 -53.29 13.73
N ALA A 121 -26.11 -53.27 15.08
CA ALA A 121 -25.70 -54.45 15.83
C ALA A 121 -26.85 -55.48 15.81
N PRO A 122 -26.65 -56.69 15.28
CA PRO A 122 -27.72 -57.66 15.11
C PRO A 122 -28.23 -58.09 16.48
N LYS A 123 -29.54 -57.94 16.69
CA LYS A 123 -30.27 -58.43 17.86
C LYS A 123 -30.13 -59.95 17.93
N LEU A 124 -29.15 -60.40 18.71
CA LEU A 124 -28.97 -61.77 19.12
C LEU A 124 -30.02 -62.10 20.20
N LYS A 125 -31.21 -62.52 19.79
CA LYS A 125 -32.18 -63.37 20.51
C LYS A 125 -33.56 -63.18 19.86
N GLU A 126 -34.03 -64.19 19.14
CA GLU A 126 -35.35 -64.78 19.35
C GLU A 126 -35.56 -65.96 18.38
N ALA A 127 -36.14 -67.04 18.94
CA ALA A 127 -36.83 -68.14 18.27
C ALA A 127 -36.01 -69.15 17.44
N ARG A 128 -35.41 -70.16 18.10
CA ARG A 128 -35.99 -71.52 18.22
C ARG A 128 -34.96 -72.51 18.77
#